data_AF-A0A2S6UDX4-F1
#
_entry.id   AF-A0A2S6UDX4-F1
#
_cell.length_a   1.000
_cell.length_b   1.000
_cell.length_c   1.000
_cell.angle_alpha   90.00
_cell.angle_beta   90.00
_cell.angle_gamma   90.00
#
_symmetry.space_group_name_H-M   'P 1'
#
loop_
_entity.id
_entity.type
_entity.pdbx_description
1 polymer ?
#
loop_
_entity_poly.entity_id
_entity_poly.type
_entity_poly.pdbx_seq_one_letter_code
_entity_poly.pdbx_strand_id
1 'polypeptide(L)'
;MTQGGGTINTSHFRHIAGRALDVLLPPQCPSCNAAVESPGVLCGACWQQIDFLSDPQGSACGLPFKFELDAWPGKTDGVLCGASVRDRPPFQRARAVMVYGDFSRKIVLALKHGDRTDTAPAAN
;
A
#
# COMPACT_ATOMS: atom_id res chain seq x y z
N MET A 1 40.66 -15.58 35.96
CA MET A 1 39.61 -16.25 35.15
C MET A 1 38.50 -15.24 34.91
N THR A 2 38.19 -15.05 33.64
CA THR A 2 37.53 -13.89 33.01
C THR A 2 36.03 -13.84 33.23
N GLN A 3 35.50 -12.71 33.72
CA GLN A 3 34.11 -12.30 33.48
C GLN A 3 34.11 -10.85 33.00
N GLY A 4 34.18 -10.67 31.69
CA GLY A 4 34.00 -9.39 31.00
C GLY A 4 32.84 -9.52 30.02
N GLY A 5 31.62 -9.63 30.54
CA GLY A 5 30.40 -9.67 29.75
C GLY A 5 30.03 -8.27 29.27
N GLY A 6 30.51 -7.87 28.09
CA GLY A 6 30.09 -6.64 27.43
C GLY A 6 28.64 -6.76 26.97
N THR A 7 27.75 -5.94 27.53
CA THR A 7 26.36 -5.82 27.10
C THR A 7 26.34 -5.12 25.73
N ILE A 8 26.34 -5.91 24.66
CA ILE A 8 26.18 -5.38 23.30
C ILE A 8 24.75 -4.82 23.20
N ASN A 9 24.63 -3.51 23.07
CA ASN A 9 23.34 -2.85 22.90
C ASN A 9 22.74 -3.27 21.54
N THR A 10 21.79 -4.19 21.62
CA THR A 10 21.28 -4.99 20.49
C THR A 10 20.54 -4.14 19.45
N SER A 11 20.04 -2.96 19.85
CA SER A 11 19.36 -2.01 18.96
C SER A 11 20.34 -1.32 18.00
N HIS A 12 21.47 -0.83 18.51
CA HIS A 12 22.50 -0.19 17.69
C HIS A 12 23.11 -1.17 16.71
N PHE A 13 23.35 -2.41 17.13
CA PHE A 13 23.84 -3.46 16.24
C PHE A 13 22.86 -3.75 15.09
N ARG A 14 21.55 -3.90 15.38
CA ARG A 14 20.52 -4.10 14.33
C ARG A 14 20.46 -2.93 13.34
N HIS A 15 20.55 -1.69 13.82
CA HIS A 15 20.51 -0.53 12.93
C HIS A 15 21.73 -0.44 12.01
N ILE A 16 22.94 -0.69 12.54
CA ILE A 16 24.16 -0.68 11.74
C ILE A 16 24.14 -1.81 10.71
N ALA A 17 23.74 -3.01 11.12
CA ALA A 17 23.60 -4.15 10.21
C ALA A 17 22.57 -3.89 9.11
N GLY A 18 21.41 -3.32 9.44
CA GLY A 18 20.39 -2.93 8.46
C GLY A 18 20.90 -1.92 7.45
N ARG A 19 21.59 -0.87 7.90
CA ARG A 19 22.15 0.15 6.99
C ARG A 19 23.26 -0.39 6.10
N ALA A 20 24.11 -1.29 6.61
CA ALA A 20 25.12 -1.95 5.80
C ALA A 20 24.48 -2.83 4.72
N LEU A 21 23.38 -3.53 5.05
CA LEU A 21 22.60 -4.29 4.08
C LEU A 21 21.96 -3.38 3.03
N ASP A 22 21.38 -2.24 3.42
CA ASP A 22 20.77 -1.29 2.46
C ASP A 22 21.79 -0.72 1.45
N VAL A 23 23.08 -0.69 1.80
CA VAL A 23 24.16 -0.28 0.87
C VAL A 23 24.47 -1.39 -0.13
N LEU A 24 24.49 -2.65 0.32
CA LEU A 24 24.79 -3.81 -0.55
C LEU A 24 23.57 -4.26 -1.37
N LEU A 25 22.38 -4.10 -0.80
CA LEU A 25 21.08 -4.53 -1.28
C LEU A 25 20.11 -3.35 -1.13
N PRO A 26 20.23 -2.33 -2.02
CA PRO A 26 19.38 -1.14 -1.93
C PRO A 26 17.91 -1.53 -2.05
N PRO A 27 17.02 -0.87 -1.30
CA PRO A 27 15.59 -1.10 -1.43
C PRO A 27 15.14 -0.76 -2.85
N GLN A 28 14.24 -1.58 -3.39
CA GLN A 28 13.82 -1.52 -4.79
C GLN A 28 12.32 -1.26 -4.91
N CYS A 29 11.94 -0.54 -5.97
CA CYS A 29 10.55 -0.31 -6.33
C CYS A 29 9.83 -1.65 -6.58
N PRO A 30 8.70 -1.94 -5.90
CA PRO A 30 7.94 -3.18 -6.07
C PRO A 30 7.49 -3.48 -7.51
N SER A 31 7.40 -2.46 -8.37
CA SER A 31 6.95 -2.62 -9.75
C SER A 31 8.09 -2.75 -10.76
N CYS A 32 9.15 -1.94 -10.66
CA CYS A 32 10.17 -1.81 -11.72
C CYS A 32 11.60 -2.06 -11.26
N ASN A 33 11.80 -2.38 -9.97
CA ASN A 33 13.10 -2.62 -9.35
C ASN A 33 14.09 -1.44 -9.33
N ALA A 34 13.66 -0.22 -9.70
CA ALA A 34 14.48 0.97 -9.51
C ALA A 34 14.82 1.18 -8.03
N ALA A 35 16.03 1.64 -7.71
CA ALA A 35 16.41 1.97 -6.34
C ALA A 35 15.49 3.06 -5.77
N VAL A 36 15.09 2.89 -4.51
CA VAL A 36 14.20 3.81 -3.78
C VAL A 36 14.80 4.16 -2.42
N GLU A 37 14.16 5.07 -1.69
CA GLU A 37 14.63 5.55 -0.39
C GLU A 37 14.39 4.58 0.77
N SER A 38 13.35 3.75 0.66
CA SER A 38 12.98 2.80 1.71
C SER A 38 12.24 1.58 1.13
N PRO A 39 12.27 0.42 1.82
CA PRO A 39 11.50 -0.74 1.41
C PRO A 39 9.99 -0.43 1.34
N GLY A 40 9.30 -1.02 0.36
CA GLY A 40 7.85 -0.91 0.22
C GLY A 40 7.34 0.38 -0.43
N VAL A 41 8.21 1.29 -0.90
CA VAL A 41 7.80 2.50 -1.63
C VAL A 41 7.93 2.35 -3.15
N LEU A 42 7.05 3.03 -3.90
CA LEU A 42 7.15 3.12 -5.35
C LEU A 42 8.07 4.28 -5.74
N CYS A 43 8.84 4.11 -6.81
CA CYS A 43 9.55 5.23 -7.42
C CYS A 43 8.55 6.23 -8.02
N GLY A 44 8.96 7.49 -8.21
CA GLY A 44 8.08 8.55 -8.72
C GLY A 44 7.36 8.21 -10.03
N ALA A 45 8.05 7.58 -10.98
CA ALA A 45 7.45 7.18 -12.27
C ALA A 45 6.39 6.08 -12.13
N CYS A 46 6.55 5.18 -11.16
CA CYS A 46 5.56 4.14 -10.84
C CYS A 46 4.39 4.72 -10.02
N TRP A 47 4.68 5.65 -9.12
CA TRP A 47 3.65 6.34 -8.32
C TRP A 47 2.63 7.05 -9.19
N GLN A 48 3.07 7.72 -10.27
CA GLN A 48 2.19 8.41 -11.22
C GLN A 48 1.27 7.47 -12.02
N GLN A 49 1.52 6.16 -12.02
CA GLN A 49 0.67 5.18 -12.71
C GLN A 49 -0.42 4.61 -11.81
N ILE A 50 -0.42 4.95 -10.52
CA ILE A 50 -1.46 4.51 -9.59
C ILE A 50 -2.73 5.30 -9.85
N ASP A 51 -3.80 4.58 -10.17
CA ASP A 51 -5.15 5.11 -10.19
C ASP A 51 -5.70 5.17 -8.77
N PHE A 52 -5.47 6.30 -8.10
CA PHE A 52 -5.89 6.51 -6.72
C PHE A 52 -7.40 6.64 -6.64
N LEU A 53 -7.99 5.91 -5.69
CA LEU A 53 -9.41 5.99 -5.44
C LEU A 53 -9.70 7.21 -4.57
N SER A 54 -10.38 8.20 -5.14
CA SER A 54 -10.83 9.40 -4.43
C SER A 54 -12.35 9.51 -4.44
N ASP A 55 -12.87 10.48 -3.69
CA ASP A 55 -14.25 10.90 -3.86
C ASP A 55 -14.50 11.38 -5.30
N PRO A 56 -15.73 11.18 -5.82
CA PRO A 56 -16.89 10.63 -5.10
C PRO A 56 -17.02 9.09 -5.21
N GLN A 57 -17.27 8.43 -4.08
CA GLN A 57 -17.48 6.98 -4.01
C GLN A 57 -18.63 6.57 -3.07
N GLY A 58 -19.21 5.39 -3.30
CA GLY A 58 -20.28 4.84 -2.47
C GLY A 58 -19.85 4.67 -1.00
N SER A 59 -20.62 5.22 -0.07
CA SER A 59 -20.28 5.25 1.35
C SER A 59 -20.09 3.85 1.96
N ALA A 60 -20.91 2.88 1.56
CA ALA A 60 -20.82 1.48 2.00
C ALA A 60 -19.75 0.69 1.24
N CYS A 61 -19.94 0.47 -0.07
CA CYS A 61 -19.09 -0.41 -0.87
C CYS A 61 -17.77 0.22 -1.35
N GLY A 62 -17.63 1.53 -1.31
CA GLY A 62 -16.46 2.24 -1.82
C GLY A 62 -16.36 2.32 -3.34
N LEU A 63 -17.40 1.90 -4.10
CA LEU A 63 -17.40 1.96 -5.56
C LEU A 63 -17.28 3.41 -6.05
N PRO A 64 -16.31 3.75 -6.92
CA PRO A 64 -16.19 5.09 -7.48
C PRO A 64 -17.37 5.39 -8.41
N PHE A 65 -17.87 6.62 -8.38
CA PHE A 65 -18.86 7.07 -9.34
C PHE A 65 -18.17 7.62 -10.59
N LYS A 66 -18.73 7.30 -11.77
CA LYS A 66 -18.18 7.70 -13.08
C LYS A 66 -18.56 9.12 -13.53
N PHE A 67 -19.36 9.81 -12.73
CA PHE A 67 -19.83 11.15 -13.00
C PHE A 67 -19.32 12.06 -11.89
N GLU A 68 -18.90 13.26 -12.27
CA GLU A 68 -18.61 14.30 -11.30
C GLU A 68 -19.91 14.59 -10.53
N LEU A 69 -19.82 14.53 -9.19
CA LEU A 69 -20.91 14.81 -8.25
C LEU A 69 -20.86 16.26 -7.76
N ASP A 70 -20.11 17.11 -8.45
CA ASP A 70 -20.04 18.56 -8.31
C ASP A 70 -21.40 19.25 -8.46
N ALA A 71 -22.40 18.59 -9.08
CA ALA A 71 -23.80 19.02 -9.07
C ALA A 71 -24.64 18.50 -7.88
N TRP A 72 -24.10 17.67 -6.98
CA TRP A 72 -24.82 17.12 -5.83
C TRP A 72 -24.59 18.00 -4.59
N PRO A 73 -25.62 18.67 -4.05
CA PRO A 73 -25.48 19.71 -3.03
C PRO A 73 -25.23 19.16 -1.61
N GLY A 74 -24.56 18.01 -1.46
CA GLY A 74 -24.34 17.37 -0.17
C GLY A 74 -23.03 16.61 -0.10
N LYS A 75 -22.47 16.50 1.11
CA LYS A 75 -21.37 15.57 1.42
C LYS A 75 -21.73 14.17 0.89
N THR A 76 -20.76 13.47 0.28
CA THR A 76 -20.91 12.07 -0.18
C THR A 76 -21.14 11.09 0.99
N ASP A 77 -21.04 11.56 2.23
CA ASP A 77 -21.39 10.82 3.44
C ASP A 77 -22.84 10.30 3.36
N GLY A 78 -22.97 8.97 3.34
CA GLY A 78 -24.27 8.29 3.26
C GLY A 78 -24.77 8.00 1.85
N VAL A 79 -24.12 8.52 0.79
CA VAL A 79 -24.50 8.20 -0.59
C VAL A 79 -24.22 6.72 -0.87
N LEU A 80 -25.22 6.00 -1.39
CA LEU A 80 -25.11 4.57 -1.71
C LEU A 80 -25.14 4.36 -3.21
N CYS A 81 -24.35 3.41 -3.71
CA CYS A 81 -24.51 2.98 -5.09
C CYS A 81 -25.79 2.14 -5.23
N GLY A 82 -26.34 2.05 -6.44
CA GLY A 82 -27.57 1.30 -6.69
C GLY A 82 -27.53 -0.16 -6.23
N ALA A 83 -26.36 -0.81 -6.28
CA ALA A 83 -26.19 -2.15 -5.74
C ALA A 83 -26.38 -2.19 -4.22
N SER A 84 -25.75 -1.26 -3.48
CA SER A 84 -25.88 -1.17 -2.02
C SER A 84 -27.25 -0.68 -1.54
N VAL A 85 -28.02 0.00 -2.40
CA VAL A 85 -29.43 0.35 -2.13
C VAL A 85 -30.33 -0.87 -2.28
N ARG A 86 -30.11 -1.67 -3.33
CA ARG A 86 -30.91 -2.87 -3.62
C ARG A 86 -30.66 -3.98 -2.61
N ASP A 87 -29.39 -4.23 -2.29
CA ASP A 87 -28.98 -5.25 -1.35
C ASP A 87 -27.82 -4.72 -0.51
N ARG A 88 -28.03 -4.68 0.80
CA ARG A 88 -27.06 -4.06 1.70
C ARG A 88 -25.90 -5.05 1.92
N PRO A 89 -24.65 -4.66 1.65
CA PRO A 89 -23.53 -5.54 1.96
C PRO A 89 -23.44 -5.82 3.46
N PRO A 90 -22.90 -6.99 3.87
CA PRO A 90 -22.79 -7.39 5.29
C PRO A 90 -21.75 -6.60 6.08
N PHE A 91 -21.15 -5.57 5.48
CA PHE A 91 -20.15 -4.70 6.09
C PHE A 91 -20.64 -3.25 6.10
N GLN A 92 -20.15 -2.48 7.07
CA GLN A 92 -20.51 -1.07 7.20
C GLN A 92 -19.85 -0.21 6.13
N ARG A 93 -18.56 -0.44 5.88
CA ARG A 93 -17.73 0.40 5.00
C ARG A 93 -16.55 -0.40 4.43
N ALA A 94 -16.37 -0.36 3.12
CA ALA A 94 -15.21 -0.88 2.41
C ALA A 94 -14.42 0.26 1.74
N ARG A 95 -13.10 0.33 1.95
CA ARG A 95 -12.22 1.34 1.35
C ARG A 95 -10.97 0.70 0.78
N ALA A 96 -10.55 1.22 -0.37
CA ALA A 96 -9.31 0.88 -1.05
C ALA A 96 -8.54 2.16 -1.36
N VAL A 97 -7.22 2.06 -1.41
CA VAL A 97 -6.34 3.20 -1.74
C VAL A 97 -6.34 3.49 -3.24
N MET A 98 -6.52 2.46 -4.06
CA MET A 98 -6.40 2.53 -5.52
C MET A 98 -7.38 1.57 -6.20
N VAL A 99 -7.70 1.87 -7.45
CA VAL A 99 -8.43 0.98 -8.34
C VAL A 99 -7.58 -0.24 -8.66
N TYR A 100 -8.20 -1.42 -8.70
CA TYR A 100 -7.54 -2.62 -9.22
C TYR A 100 -7.56 -2.60 -10.75
N GLY A 101 -6.58 -1.92 -11.34
CA GLY A 101 -6.39 -1.74 -12.78
C GLY A 101 -5.08 -2.36 -13.27
N ASP A 102 -4.66 -2.04 -14.49
CA ASP A 102 -3.51 -2.70 -15.14
C ASP A 102 -2.20 -2.55 -14.36
N PHE A 103 -1.93 -1.38 -13.79
CA PHE A 103 -0.71 -1.14 -13.03
C PHE A 103 -0.74 -1.82 -11.65
N SER A 104 -1.78 -1.53 -10.85
CA SER A 104 -1.91 -2.09 -9.49
C SER A 104 -2.06 -3.61 -9.49
N ARG A 105 -2.72 -4.19 -10.51
CA ARG A 105 -2.81 -5.64 -10.72
C ARG A 105 -1.44 -6.28 -10.84
N LYS A 106 -0.50 -5.69 -11.59
CA LYS A 106 0.86 -6.24 -11.77
C LYS A 106 1.57 -6.35 -10.41
N ILE A 107 1.51 -5.31 -9.60
CA ILE A 107 2.13 -5.29 -8.27
C ILE A 107 1.49 -6.34 -7.35
N VAL A 108 0.15 -6.37 -7.28
CA VAL A 108 -0.56 -7.33 -6.42
C VAL A 108 -0.30 -8.78 -6.84
N LEU A 109 -0.27 -9.07 -8.14
CA LEU A 109 0.00 -10.42 -8.63
C LEU A 109 1.47 -10.81 -8.47
N ALA A 110 2.41 -9.88 -8.61
CA ALA A 110 3.82 -10.13 -8.32
C ALA A 110 4.00 -10.57 -6.86
N LEU A 111 3.33 -9.90 -5.93
CA LEU A 111 3.32 -10.29 -4.51
C LEU A 111 2.63 -11.65 -4.29
N LYS A 112 1.41 -11.84 -4.80
CA LYS A 112 0.59 -13.04 -4.53
C LYS A 112 1.11 -14.31 -5.21
N HIS A 113 1.66 -14.18 -6.41
CA HIS A 113 1.95 -15.31 -7.30
C HIS A 113 3.30 -15.23 -8.00
N GLY A 114 3.98 -14.07 -7.97
CA GLY A 114 5.27 -13.86 -8.61
C GLY A 114 6.46 -13.97 -7.67
N ASP A 115 6.25 -14.54 -6.47
CA ASP A 115 7.27 -14.71 -5.42
C ASP A 115 7.97 -13.41 -4.97
N ARG A 116 7.35 -12.25 -5.23
CA ARG A 116 7.83 -10.94 -4.78
C ARG A 116 7.43 -10.64 -3.33
N THR A 117 7.67 -11.59 -2.44
CA THR A 117 7.35 -11.47 -1.01
C THR A 117 8.24 -10.46 -0.30
N ASP A 118 9.38 -10.11 -0.90
CA ASP A 118 10.24 -8.98 -0.51
C ASP A 118 9.51 -7.63 -0.47
N THR A 119 8.38 -7.51 -1.19
CA THR A 119 7.58 -6.27 -1.24
C THR A 119 6.56 -6.15 -0.11
N ALA A 120 6.33 -7.21 0.68
CA ALA A 120 5.47 -7.15 1.84
C ALA A 120 6.21 -6.52 3.03
N PRO A 121 5.53 -5.76 3.91
CA PRO A 121 6.11 -5.35 5.18
C PRO A 121 6.51 -6.59 5.97
N ALA A 122 7.77 -6.66 6.42
CA ALA A 122 8.17 -7.68 7.39
C ALA A 122 7.46 -7.37 8.71
N ALA A 123 6.54 -8.24 9.14
CA ALA A 123 5.75 -8.05 10.36
C ALA A 123 6.65 -7.64 11.54
N ASN A 124 6.39 -6.45 12.06
CA ASN A 124 7.07 -5.81 13.17
C ASN A 124 6.12 -5.56 14.33
#